data_AF-A0A497Q6F0-F1
#
_entry.id   AF-A0A497Q6F0-F1
#
_cell.length_a   1.000
_cell.length_b   1.000
_cell.length_c   1.000
_cell.angle_alpha   90.00
_cell.angle_beta   90.00
_cell.angle_gamma   90.00
#
_symmetry.space_group_name_H-M   'P 1'
#
loop_
_entity.id
_entity.type
_entity.pdbx_description
1 polymer ?
#
loop_
_entity_poly.entity_id
_entity_poly.type
_entity_poly.pdbx_seq_one_letter_code
_entity_poly.pdbx_strand_id
1 'polypeptide(L)' 'MSDLSQNARCVLTILRNADSLTTVDILEMAQKEEYADLCTDCAGGDAFVAAANQLVERGLIAKKFGKGGYRWQLVRE' A
#
# COMPACT_ATOMS: atom_id res chain seq x y z
N MET A 1 -15.24 6.40 -11.20
CA MET A 1 -14.44 6.09 -10.00
C MET A 1 -13.10 5.62 -10.49
N SER A 2 -12.06 6.35 -10.14
CA SER A 2 -10.74 6.33 -10.78
C SER A 2 -10.15 4.91 -10.87
N ASP A 3 -9.77 4.45 -12.08
CA ASP A 3 -9.15 3.15 -12.30
C ASP A 3 -7.86 3.07 -11.48
N LEU A 4 -7.93 2.40 -10.32
CA LEU A 4 -6.78 1.98 -9.54
C LEU A 4 -6.40 0.59 -10.01
N SER A 5 -5.11 0.38 -10.26
CA SER A 5 -4.54 -0.96 -10.50
C SER A 5 -4.89 -1.90 -9.34
N GLN A 6 -4.89 -3.21 -9.59
CA GLN A 6 -5.12 -4.20 -8.52
C GLN A 6 -4.13 -3.99 -7.35
N ASN A 7 -2.86 -3.74 -7.65
CA ASN A 7 -1.84 -3.44 -6.64
C ASN A 7 -2.16 -2.17 -5.84
N ALA A 8 -2.64 -1.09 -6.49
CA ALA A 8 -3.05 0.11 -5.77
C ALA A 8 -4.28 -0.14 -4.89
N ARG A 9 -5.23 -0.98 -5.33
CA ARG A 9 -6.37 -1.39 -4.49
C ARG A 9 -5.90 -2.22 -3.29
N CYS A 10 -5.01 -3.19 -3.51
CA CYS A 10 -4.37 -3.99 -2.47
C CYS A 10 -3.72 -3.10 -1.39
N VAL A 11 -2.84 -2.18 -1.78
CA VAL A 11 -2.14 -1.28 -0.85
C VAL A 11 -3.13 -0.41 -0.07
N LEU A 12 -4.15 0.12 -0.74
CA LEU A 12 -5.18 0.92 -0.10
C LEU A 12 -5.99 0.11 0.93
N THR A 13 -6.34 -1.14 0.60
CA THR A 13 -7.06 -2.04 1.51
C THR A 13 -6.19 -2.38 2.74
N ILE A 14 -4.91 -2.69 2.56
CA ILE A 14 -3.99 -2.95 3.67
C ILE A 14 -3.90 -1.71 4.59
N LEU A 15 -3.73 -0.52 4.01
CA LEU A 15 -3.61 0.73 4.77
C LEU A 15 -4.92 1.21 5.39
N ARG A 16 -6.09 0.73 4.93
CA ARG A 16 -7.37 0.98 5.62
C ARG A 16 -7.48 0.22 6.94
N ASN A 17 -6.79 -0.91 7.06
CA ASN A 17 -6.80 -1.75 8.27
C ASN A 17 -5.63 -1.45 9.22
N ALA A 18 -4.79 -0.45 8.93
CA ALA A 18 -3.61 -0.12 9.73
C ALA A 18 -3.31 1.38 9.74
N ASP A 19 -2.97 1.94 10.91
CA ASP A 19 -2.68 3.38 11.06
C ASP A 19 -1.45 3.82 10.24
N SER A 20 -0.35 3.08 10.32
CA SER A 20 0.83 3.33 9.49
C SER A 20 1.73 2.09 9.39
N LEU A 21 2.20 1.79 8.18
CA LEU A 21 3.03 0.61 7.92
C LEU A 21 4.29 0.98 7.14
N THR A 22 5.39 0.29 7.41
CA THR A 22 6.57 0.37 6.54
C THR A 22 6.32 -0.39 5.23
N THR A 23 7.14 -0.14 4.22
CA THR A 23 7.08 -0.94 2.98
C THR A 23 7.23 -2.44 3.27
N VAL A 24 8.12 -2.82 4.21
CA VAL A 24 8.32 -4.22 4.60
C VAL A 24 7.05 -4.80 5.19
N ASP A 25 6.43 -4.10 6.15
CA ASP A 25 5.18 -4.56 6.76
C ASP A 25 4.07 -4.75 5.72
N ILE A 26 3.97 -3.84 4.73
CA ILE A 26 2.96 -3.97 3.67
C ILE A 26 3.23 -5.17 2.78
N LEU A 27 4.49 -5.43 2.42
CA LEU A 27 4.87 -6.60 1.62
C LEU A 27 4.62 -7.91 2.37
N GLU A 28 4.82 -7.94 3.69
CA GLU A 28 4.48 -9.09 4.53
C GLU A 28 2.96 -9.28 4.62
N MET A 29 2.20 -8.20 4.79
CA MET A 29 0.73 -8.25 4.78
C MET A 29 0.20 -8.73 3.43
N ALA A 30 0.74 -8.23 2.32
CA ALA A 30 0.34 -8.61 0.97
C ALA A 30 0.52 -10.11 0.66
N GLN A 31 1.38 -10.81 1.40
CA GLN A 31 1.59 -12.26 1.28
C GLN A 31 0.59 -13.09 2.09
N LYS A 32 -0.20 -12.48 2.97
CA LYS A 32 -1.21 -13.21 3.75
C LYS A 32 -2.37 -13.63 2.86
N GLU A 33 -2.96 -14.79 3.17
CA GLU A 33 -4.09 -15.35 2.41
C GLU A 33 -5.27 -14.35 2.28
N GLU A 34 -5.51 -13.53 3.31
CA GLU A 34 -6.54 -12.48 3.30
C GLU A 34 -6.37 -11.42 2.18
N TYR A 35 -5.15 -11.27 1.65
CA TYR A 35 -4.84 -10.31 0.60
C TYR A 35 -4.32 -10.95 -0.69
N ALA A 36 -4.10 -12.27 -0.73
CA ALA A 36 -3.50 -12.97 -1.87
C ALA A 36 -4.28 -12.79 -3.18
N ASP A 37 -5.62 -12.73 -3.10
CA ASP A 37 -6.50 -12.53 -4.26
C ASP A 37 -6.46 -11.08 -4.80
N LEU A 38 -6.06 -10.12 -3.97
CA LEU A 38 -5.98 -8.69 -4.29
C LEU A 38 -4.55 -8.25 -4.66
N CYS A 39 -3.56 -8.88 -4.03
CA CYS A 39 -2.15 -8.51 -4.07
C CYS A 39 -1.32 -9.49 -4.91
N THR A 40 -1.91 -10.08 -5.95
CA THR A 40 -1.31 -11.17 -6.74
C THR A 40 0.06 -10.81 -7.34
N ASP A 41 0.31 -9.53 -7.59
CA ASP A 41 1.58 -9.02 -8.14
C ASP A 41 2.19 -7.88 -7.29
N CYS A 42 1.72 -7.73 -6.05
CA CYS A 42 2.21 -6.69 -5.12
C CYS A 42 3.38 -7.17 -4.25
N ALA A 43 3.74 -8.45 -4.35
CA ALA A 43 4.82 -9.07 -3.57
C ALA A 43 6.23 -8.56 -3.96
N GLY A 44 6.36 -7.89 -5.12
CA GLY A 44 7.59 -7.25 -5.55
C GLY A 44 7.69 -5.80 -5.05
N GLY A 45 8.83 -5.44 -4.46
CA GLY A 45 9.07 -4.07 -3.97
C GLY A 45 8.86 -2.98 -5.03
N ASP A 46 9.22 -3.25 -6.29
CA ASP A 46 9.05 -2.29 -7.40
C ASP A 46 7.57 -2.07 -7.76
N ALA A 47 6.78 -3.15 -7.81
CA ALA A 47 5.35 -3.09 -8.09
C ALA A 47 4.59 -2.35 -6.98
N PHE A 48 4.99 -2.58 -5.72
CA PHE A 48 4.49 -1.82 -4.59
C PHE A 48 4.80 -0.32 -4.72
N VAL A 49 6.06 0.05 -5.02
CA VAL A 49 6.44 1.47 -5.13
C VAL A 49 5.66 2.17 -6.24
N ALA A 50 5.49 1.53 -7.39
CA ALA A 50 4.68 2.07 -8.48
C ALA A 50 3.22 2.30 -8.07
N ALA A 51 2.61 1.32 -7.39
CA ALA A 51 1.24 1.41 -6.89
C ALA A 51 1.10 2.49 -5.80
N ALA A 52 2.04 2.55 -4.86
CA ALA A 52 2.06 3.54 -3.80
C ALA A 52 2.22 4.96 -4.35
N ASN A 53 3.06 5.17 -5.37
CA ASN A 53 3.20 6.47 -6.02
C ASN A 53 1.89 6.92 -6.70
N GLN A 54 1.18 6.01 -7.38
CA GLN A 54 -0.15 6.33 -7.94
C GLN A 54 -1.15 6.77 -6.87
N LEU A 55 -1.11 6.16 -5.68
CA LEU A 55 -1.96 6.53 -4.56
C LEU A 55 -1.56 7.87 -3.93
N VAL A 56 -0.27 8.18 -3.86
CA VAL A 56 0.24 9.48 -3.39
C VAL A 56 -0.15 10.60 -4.34
N GLU A 57 0.00 10.40 -5.65
CA GLU A 57 -0.40 11.38 -6.68
C GLU A 57 -1.89 11.70 -6.62
N ARG A 58 -2.70 10.72 -6.23
CA ARG A 58 -4.15 10.87 -6.01
C ARG A 58 -4.51 11.43 -4.63
N GLY A 59 -3.53 11.65 -3.75
CA GLY A 59 -3.73 12.15 -2.39
C GLY A 59 -4.43 11.18 -1.45
N LEU A 60 -4.42 9.87 -1.76
CA LEU A 60 -5.08 8.83 -0.95
C LEU A 60 -4.18 8.34 0.18
N ILE A 61 -2.87 8.26 -0.07
CA ILE A 61 -1.87 7.87 0.94
C ILE A 61 -0.73 8.88 1.01
N ALA A 62 0.02 8.87 2.12
CA ALA A 62 1.18 9.71 2.32
C ALA A 62 2.34 8.93 2.94
N LYS A 63 3.54 9.16 2.42
CA LYS A 63 4.80 8.68 2.98
C LYS A 63 5.32 9.68 4.01
N LYS A 64 5.50 9.26 5.26
CA LYS A 64 6.14 10.05 6.32
C LYS A 64 7.33 9.32 6.90
N PHE A 65 8.34 10.07 7.32
CA PHE A 65 9.44 9.52 8.08
C PHE A 65 9.01 9.27 9.53
N GLY A 66 9.31 8.10 10.07
CA GLY A 66 8.92 7.71 11.42
C GLY A 66 9.82 6.63 12.00
N LYS A 67 9.38 6.01 13.10
CA LYS A 67 10.12 4.93 13.75
C LYS A 67 10.23 3.72 12.79
N GLY A 68 11.46 3.26 12.56
CA GLY A 68 11.74 2.17 11.62
C GLY A 68 11.85 2.59 10.16
N GLY A 69 11.89 3.89 9.86
CA GLY A 69 12.10 4.41 8.50
C GLY A 69 10.85 5.08 7.92
N TYR A 70 10.69 4.96 6.59
CA TYR A 70 9.53 5.53 5.93
C TYR A 70 8.29 4.66 6.13
N ARG A 71 7.19 5.32 6.50
CA ARG A 71 5.89 4.70 6.73
C ARG A 71 4.85 5.31 5.81
N TRP A 72 3.96 4.47 5.32
CA TRP A 72 2.80 4.82 4.52
C TRP A 72 1.59 4.89 5.43
N GLN A 73 0.75 5.90 5.22
CA GLN A 73 -0.51 6.06 5.93
C GLN A 73 -1.60 6.48 4.97
N LEU A 74 -2.83 6.12 5.28
CA LEU A 74 -4.00 6.65 4.60
C LEU A 74 -4.20 8.12 4.98
N VAL A 75 -4.48 8.97 4.00
CA VAL A 75 -4.83 10.40 4.22
C VAL A 75 -6.26 10.71 3.79
N ARG A 76 -6.84 9.90 2.89
CA ARG A 76 -8.22 10.06 2.41
C ARG A 76 -8.79 8.71 1.92
N GLU A 77 -10.07 8.48 2.14
CA GLU A 77 -10.82 7.28 1.72
C GLU A 77 -11.51 7.38 0.36
#